data_AF-A0A6G3XZZ6-F1
#
_entry.id   AF-A0A6G3XZZ6-F1
#
_cell.length_a   1.000
_cell.length_b   1.000
_cell.length_c   1.000
_cell.angle_alpha   90.00
_cell.angle_beta   90.00
_cell.angle_gamma   90.00
#
_symmetry.space_group_name_H-M   'P 1'
#
loop_
_entity.id
_entity.type
_entity.pdbx_description
1 polymer ?
#
loop_
_entity_poly.entity_id
_entity_poly.type
_entity_poly.pdbx_seq_one_letter_code
_entity_poly.pdbx_strand_id
1 'polypeptide(L)' 'MWLDRKTPSRSRRSESPAGLDRNRITEASVRLLDADGLAKFSMRRLAAELDVTAMSLYWYVDTKDD' A
#
# COMPACT_ATOMS: atom_id res chain seq x y z
N MET A 1 -20.83 33.39 -9.05
CA MET A 1 -19.68 33.44 -8.13
C MET A 1 -19.32 32.01 -7.75
N TRP A 2 -18.27 31.47 -8.33
CA TRP A 2 -17.62 30.25 -7.85
C TRP A 2 -16.74 30.63 -6.67
N LEU A 3 -16.91 29.99 -5.51
CA LEU A 3 -15.91 29.81 -4.44
C LEU A 3 -16.60 29.26 -3.20
N ASP A 4 -16.48 27.95 -2.95
CA ASP A 4 -15.98 27.39 -1.67
C ASP A 4 -16.04 25.85 -1.77
N ARG A 5 -15.19 25.29 -2.63
CA ARG A 5 -14.68 23.94 -2.33
C ARG A 5 -13.43 24.18 -1.52
N LYS A 6 -13.61 24.41 -0.21
CA LYS A 6 -12.56 24.11 0.76
C LYS A 6 -12.23 22.64 0.60
N THR A 7 -11.27 22.35 -0.26
CA THR A 7 -10.58 21.06 -0.27
C THR A 7 -9.99 20.91 1.13
N PRO A 8 -10.41 19.92 1.93
CA PRO A 8 -9.69 19.63 3.16
C PRO A 8 -8.34 19.05 2.75
N SER A 9 -7.37 19.93 2.54
CA SER A 9 -5.96 19.60 2.62
C SER A 9 -5.66 19.34 4.09
N ARG A 10 -5.69 18.06 4.46
CA ARG A 10 -4.81 17.43 5.46
C ARG A 10 -5.26 15.99 5.72
N SER A 11 -4.38 15.07 5.32
CA SER A 11 -3.88 14.06 6.23
C SER A 11 -4.95 13.18 6.91
N ARG A 12 -5.66 12.37 6.13
CA ARG A 12 -5.69 10.95 6.51
C ARG A 12 -4.29 10.43 6.10
N ARG A 13 -3.24 10.25 6.92
CA ARG A 13 -3.19 9.59 8.24
C ARG A 13 -4.48 8.88 8.60
N SER A 14 -5.04 8.16 7.62
CA SER A 14 -5.69 6.92 7.93
C SER A 14 -4.62 6.15 8.68
N GLU A 15 -4.91 5.88 9.94
CA GLU A 15 -4.24 4.92 10.77
C GLU A 15 -4.42 3.55 10.12
N SER A 16 -3.77 3.38 8.98
CA SER A 16 -3.38 2.12 8.43
C SER A 16 -2.70 1.38 9.56
N PRO A 17 -3.16 0.17 9.94
CA PRO A 17 -2.57 -0.56 11.03
C PRO A 17 -1.06 -0.66 10.73
N ALA A 18 -0.23 -0.06 11.59
CA ALA A 18 1.23 -0.06 11.51
C ALA A 18 1.94 0.73 10.39
N GLY A 19 1.43 1.88 9.91
CA GLY A 19 2.26 2.78 9.07
C GLY A 19 2.63 2.19 7.70
N LEU A 20 1.73 1.38 7.17
CA LEU A 20 1.76 0.83 5.83
C LEU A 20 1.42 1.95 4.83
N ASP A 21 2.39 2.31 3.99
CA ASP A 21 2.23 3.26 2.88
C ASP A 21 2.61 2.58 1.56
N ARG A 22 2.05 3.09 0.45
CA ARG A 22 2.29 2.57 -0.90
C ARG A 22 3.78 2.46 -1.22
N ASN A 23 4.59 3.43 -0.82
CA ASN A 23 6.03 3.39 -1.11
C ASN A 23 6.70 2.17 -0.44
N ARG A 24 6.34 1.86 0.82
CA ARG A 24 6.87 0.69 1.52
C ARG A 24 6.42 -0.62 0.86
N ILE A 25 5.16 -0.69 0.39
CA ILE A 25 4.64 -1.85 -0.34
C ILE A 25 5.42 -2.06 -1.63
N THR A 26 5.64 -1.01 -2.41
CA THR A 26 6.38 -1.08 -3.67
C THR A 26 7.84 -1.48 -3.44
N GLU A 27 8.54 -0.85 -2.50
CA GLU A 27 9.92 -1.18 -2.18
C GLU A 27 10.08 -2.63 -1.72
N ALA A 28 9.21 -3.11 -0.83
CA ALA A 28 9.24 -4.51 -0.39
C ALA A 28 8.92 -5.47 -1.55
N SER A 29 8.02 -5.08 -2.45
CA SER A 29 7.68 -5.89 -3.63
C SER A 29 8.88 -6.03 -4.55
N VAL A 30 9.56 -4.92 -4.86
CA VAL A 30 10.78 -4.93 -5.68
C VAL A 30 11.87 -5.78 -5.04
N ARG A 31 12.15 -5.60 -3.73
CA ARG A 31 13.15 -6.40 -3.02
C ARG A 31 12.86 -7.91 -3.08
N LEU A 32 11.60 -8.30 -2.89
CA LEU A 32 11.20 -9.70 -2.97
C LEU A 32 11.31 -10.27 -4.39
N LEU A 33 10.96 -9.47 -5.41
CA LEU A 33 11.11 -9.86 -6.82
C LEU A 33 12.58 -10.00 -7.21
N ASP A 34 13.44 -9.10 -6.75
CA ASP A 34 14.87 -9.14 -7.03
C ASP A 34 15.55 -10.34 -6.35
N ALA A 35 15.15 -10.66 -5.13
CA ALA A 35 15.75 -11.75 -4.35
C ALA A 35 15.31 -13.15 -4.80
N ASP A 36 14.02 -13.30 -5.11
CA ASP A 36 13.39 -14.62 -5.26
C ASP A 36 12.72 -14.83 -6.62
N GLY A 37 12.62 -13.78 -7.44
CA GLY A 37 11.92 -13.80 -8.71
C GLY A 37 10.41 -13.85 -8.58
N LEU A 38 9.74 -13.58 -9.70
CA LEU A 38 8.27 -13.55 -9.78
C LEU A 38 7.61 -14.87 -9.39
N ALA A 39 8.26 -16.01 -9.67
CA ALA A 39 7.71 -17.35 -9.40
C ALA A 39 7.45 -17.62 -7.90
N LYS A 40 8.21 -16.97 -7.01
CA LYS A 40 8.08 -17.12 -5.56
C LYS A 40 7.35 -15.94 -4.90
N PHE A 41 7.02 -14.91 -5.69
CA PHE A 41 6.33 -13.74 -5.20
C PHE A 41 4.85 -14.05 -4.94
N SER A 42 4.33 -13.60 -3.80
CA SER A 42 2.90 -13.70 -3.48
C SER A 42 2.48 -12.63 -2.48
N MET A 43 1.20 -12.24 -2.49
CA MET A 43 0.64 -11.27 -1.54
C MET A 43 0.81 -11.73 -0.08
N ARG A 44 0.72 -13.04 0.17
CA ARG A 44 0.95 -13.59 1.52
C ARG A 44 2.39 -13.38 1.99
N ARG A 45 3.36 -13.56 1.10
CA ARG A 45 4.78 -13.35 1.41
C ARG A 45 5.09 -11.87 1.61
N LEU A 46 4.54 -11.01 0.75
CA LEU A 46 4.65 -9.56 0.90
C LEU A 46 4.05 -9.07 2.22
N ALA A 47 2.90 -9.62 2.63
CA ALA A 47 2.25 -9.31 3.89
C ALA A 47 3.10 -9.72 5.09
N ALA A 48 3.70 -10.92 5.04
CA ALA A 48 4.62 -11.39 6.06
C ALA A 48 5.89 -10.51 6.17
N GLU A 49 6.45 -10.08 5.03
CA GLU A 49 7.61 -9.16 5.00
C GLU A 49 7.29 -7.78 5.60
N LEU A 50 6.06 -7.32 5.42
CA LEU A 50 5.61 -6.01 5.90
C LEU A 50 4.96 -6.06 7.29
N ASP A 51 4.90 -7.23 7.92
CA ASP A 51 4.22 -7.49 9.20
C ASP A 51 2.75 -7.01 9.22
N VAL A 52 2.03 -7.29 8.14
CA VAL A 52 0.61 -6.94 7.98
C VAL A 52 -0.21 -8.13 7.53
N THR A 53 -1.53 -8.00 7.58
CA THR A 53 -2.42 -9.00 6.98
C THR A 53 -2.46 -8.82 5.46
N ALA A 54 -2.58 -9.93 4.71
CA ALA A 54 -2.72 -9.86 3.26
C ALA A 54 -3.96 -9.06 2.83
N MET A 55 -5.03 -9.08 3.64
CA MET A 55 -6.24 -8.29 3.40
C MET A 55 -5.95 -6.79 3.40
N SER A 56 -5.09 -6.30 4.30
CA SER A 56 -4.68 -4.89 4.31
C SER A 56 -4.01 -4.49 3.01
N LEU A 57 -3.19 -5.35 2.38
CA LEU A 57 -2.52 -5.05 1.11
C LEU A 57 -3.50 -4.84 -0.04
N TYR A 58 -4.56 -5.66 -0.12
CA TYR A 58 -5.57 -5.52 -1.17
C TYR A 58 -6.28 -4.17 -1.14
N TRP A 59 -6.50 -3.57 0.04
CA TRP A 59 -7.06 -2.21 0.14
C TRP A 59 -6.20 -1.14 -0.55
N TYR A 60 -4.87 -1.29 -0.56
CA TYR A 60 -3.96 -0.35 -1.23
C TYR A 60 -3.84 -0.57 -2.73
N VAL A 61 -4.18 -1.78 -3.20
CA VAL A 61 -4.13 -2.14 -4.62
C VAL A 61 -5.47 -1.83 -5.30
N ASP A 62 -6.59 -2.18 -4.67
CA ASP A 62 -7.95 -2.01 -5.20
C ASP A 62 -8.42 -0.54 -5.24
N THR A 63 -7.88 0.31 -4.36
CA THR A 63 -8.11 1.76 -4.43
C THR A 63 -7.43 2.43 -5.63
N LYS A 64 -6.76 1.66 -6.51
CA LYS A 64 -6.00 2.21 -7.63
C LYS A 64 -5.97 1.32 -8.87
N ASP A 65 -7.15 1.00 -9.42
CA ASP A 65 -7.32 0.90 -10.87
C ASP A 65 -7.89 2.24 -11.38
N ASP A 66 -7.03 3.27 -11.38
CA ASP A 66 -7.14 4.55 -12.11
C ASP A 66 -5.72 5.09 -12.38
#